data_AF-A0A4R4EF87-F1
#
_entry.id   AF-A0A4R4EF87-F1
#
_cell.length_a   1.000
_cell.length_b   1.000
_cell.length_c   1.000
_cell.angle_alpha   90.00
_cell.angle_beta   90.00
_cell.angle_gamma   90.00
#
_symmetry.space_group_name_H-M   'P 1'
#
loop_
_entity.id
_entity.type
_entity.pdbx_description
1 polymer ?
#
loop_
_entity_poly.entity_id
_entity_poly.type
_entity_poly.pdbx_seq_one_letter_code
_entity_poly.pdbx_strand_id
1 'polypeptide(L)' 'MEDYFTVVLANVQRIKKNIPGRKTDVCDAEWIAKLLRVGLIESSFIPSEDLRELCDLCRLRKKRIGSLTVEKNRI' A
#
# COMPACT_ATOMS: atom_id res chain seq x y z
N MET A 1 -12.73 -6.61 6.87
CA MET A 1 -12.24 -5.26 7.31
C MET A 1 -12.67 -4.21 6.29
N GLU A 2 -12.49 -4.49 4.99
CA GLU A 2 -13.11 -3.72 3.90
C GLU A 2 -14.65 -3.73 3.97
N ASP A 3 -15.27 -4.72 4.64
CA ASP A 3 -16.73 -4.81 4.82
C ASP A 3 -17.33 -3.74 5.75
N TYR A 4 -16.50 -3.11 6.58
CA TYR A 4 -16.94 -2.15 7.60
C TYR A 4 -16.66 -0.69 7.21
N PHE A 5 -15.76 -0.44 6.27
CA PHE A 5 -15.40 0.89 5.83
C PHE A 5 -14.80 0.88 4.43
N THR A 6 -15.07 1.95 3.67
CA THR A 6 -14.46 2.16 2.36
C THR A 6 -12.97 2.44 2.49
N VAL A 7 -12.16 1.63 1.80
CA VAL A 7 -10.71 1.81 1.74
C VAL A 7 -10.32 2.56 0.48
N VAL A 8 -9.52 3.62 0.64
CA VAL A 8 -8.93 4.37 -0.48
C VAL A 8 -7.42 4.19 -0.44
N LEU A 9 -6.88 3.47 -1.42
CA LEU A 9 -5.44 3.40 -1.63
C LEU A 9 -5.01 4.66 -2.37
N ALA A 10 -4.02 5.38 -1.84
CA ALA A 10 -3.61 6.66 -2.41
C ALA A 10 -2.13 6.63 -2.79
N ASN A 11 -1.81 7.04 -4.03
CA ASN A 11 -0.43 7.06 -4.49
C ASN A 11 0.30 8.27 -3.92
N VAL A 12 1.34 8.01 -3.13
CA VAL A 12 2.16 9.05 -2.47
C VAL A 12 2.74 10.05 -3.47
N GLN A 13 3.12 9.64 -4.68
CA GLN A 13 3.67 10.55 -5.70
C GLN A 13 2.63 11.54 -6.22
N ARG A 14 1.34 11.18 -6.19
CA ARG A 14 0.23 12.05 -6.61
C ARG A 14 -0.20 13.00 -5.50
N ILE A 15 -0.09 12.57 -4.25
CA ILE A 15 -0.52 13.35 -3.06
C ILE A 15 0.58 14.31 -2.59
N LYS A 16 1.85 13.90 -2.62
CA LYS A 16 2.95 14.75 -2.15
C LYS A 16 3.17 15.91 -3.13
N LYS A 17 2.54 17.04 -2.82
CA LYS A 17 3.04 18.36 -3.20
C LYS A 17 4.22 18.72 -2.30
N ASN A 18 5.21 19.46 -2.82
CA ASN A 18 6.24 20.11 -2.03
C ASN A 18 5.56 21.14 -1.10
N ILE A 19 5.10 20.71 0.07
CA ILE A 19 4.57 21.60 1.10
C ILE A 19 5.78 22.16 1.84
N PRO A 20 6.11 23.46 1.70
CA PRO A 20 7.19 24.06 2.46
C PRO A 20 6.79 24.13 3.94
N GLY A 21 7.55 23.49 4.83
CA GLY A 21 7.30 23.50 6.28
C GLY A 21 7.76 22.24 7.01
N ARG A 22 7.68 22.26 8.35
CA ARG A 22 8.02 21.12 9.24
C ARG A 22 7.06 19.96 9.00
N LYS A 23 7.47 19.06 8.11
CA LYS A 23 6.82 17.78 7.87
C LYS A 23 7.03 16.86 9.07
N THR A 24 5.95 16.46 9.73
CA THR A 24 5.93 15.40 10.74
C THR A 24 4.90 14.37 10.32
N ASP A 25 5.08 13.10 10.73
CA ASP A 25 4.15 12.02 10.38
C ASP A 25 2.71 12.33 10.84
N VAL A 26 2.56 13.04 11.97
CA VAL A 26 1.26 13.48 12.50
C VAL A 26 0.62 14.54 11.61
N CYS A 27 1.35 15.60 11.25
CA CYS A 27 0.81 16.66 10.41
C CYS A 27 0.48 16.15 8.99
N ASP A 28 1.26 15.22 8.45
CA ASP A 28 0.97 14.56 7.18
C ASP A 28 -0.32 13.75 7.26
N ALA A 29 -0.50 12.95 8.33
CA ALA A 29 -1.70 12.14 8.51
C ALA A 29 -2.96 13.00 8.62
N GLU A 30 -2.91 14.10 9.38
CA GLU A 30 -4.01 15.06 9.49
C GLU A 30 -4.36 15.70 8.15
N TRP A 31 -3.35 16.12 7.40
CA TRP A 31 -3.53 16.74 6.09
C TRP A 31 -4.13 15.77 5.07
N ILE A 32 -3.61 14.54 4.99
CA ILE A 32 -4.13 13.48 4.12
C ILE A 32 -5.58 13.15 4.50
N ALA A 33 -5.90 13.03 5.78
CA ALA A 33 -7.26 12.78 6.24
C ALA A 33 -8.21 13.92 5.83
N LYS A 34 -7.76 15.18 5.90
CA LYS A 34 -8.55 16.32 5.42
C LYS A 34 -8.81 16.25 3.92
N LEU A 35 -7.78 15.93 3.12
CA LEU A 35 -7.93 15.77 1.67
C LEU A 35 -8.89 14.63 1.30
N LEU A 36 -8.79 13.50 2.02
CA LEU A 36 -9.68 12.35 1.81
C LEU A 36 -11.14 12.73 2.06
N ARG A 37 -11.42 13.45 3.16
CA ARG A 37 -12.78 13.87 3.53
C ARG A 37 -13.44 14.78 2.50
N VAL A 38 -12.67 15.62 1.81
CA VAL A 38 -13.20 16.52 0.76
C VAL A 38 -13.12 15.92 -0.64
N GLY A 39 -12.73 14.66 -0.78
CA GLY A 39 -12.66 13.95 -2.07
C GLY A 39 -11.51 14.40 -2.98
N LEU A 40 -10.46 15.02 -2.43
CA LEU A 40 -9.31 15.50 -3.21
C LEU A 40 -8.21 14.44 -3.39
N ILE A 41 -8.43 13.22 -2.91
CA ILE A 41 -7.51 12.09 -3.11
C ILE A 41 -8.08 11.19 -4.19
N GLU A 42 -7.37 11.09 -5.31
CA GLU A 42 -7.67 10.11 -6.35
C GLU A 42 -7.34 8.69 -5.83
N SER A 43 -8.33 7.80 -5.86
CA SER A 43 -8.15 6.39 -5.50
C SER A 43 -7.27 5.68 -6.53
N SER A 44 -6.25 5.00 -6.05
CA SER A 44 -5.46 4.04 -6.83
C SER A 44 -6.18 2.70 -6.92
N PHE A 45 -5.80 1.91 -7.92
CA PHE A 45 -6.37 0.59 -8.13
C PHE A 45 -6.12 -0.33 -6.92
N ILE A 46 -7.21 -0.92 -6.43
CA ILE A 46 -7.18 -2.00 -5.45
C ILE A 46 -7.73 -3.24 -6.16
N PRO A 47 -6.94 -4.33 -6.31
CA PRO A 47 -7.43 -5.56 -6.91
C PRO A 47 -8.55 -6.19 -6.07
N SER A 48 -9.46 -6.93 -6.71
CA SER A 48 -10.51 -7.69 -6.04
C SER A 48 -9.91 -8.73 -5.09
N GLU A 49 -10.74 -9.22 -4.16
CA GLU A 49 -10.32 -10.20 -3.15
C GLU A 49 -9.69 -11.46 -3.77
N ASP A 50 -10.37 -12.05 -4.76
CA ASP A 50 -9.86 -13.24 -5.48
C ASP A 50 -8.48 -12.99 -6.11
N LEU A 51 -8.28 -11.81 -6.71
CA LEU A 51 -7.00 -11.45 -7.31
C LEU A 51 -5.91 -11.26 -6.26
N ARG A 52 -6.24 -10.73 -5.08
CA ARG A 52 -5.29 -10.60 -3.96
C ARG A 52 -4.87 -11.95 -3.44
N GLU A 53 -5.81 -12.87 -3.26
CA GLU A 53 -5.53 -14.23 -2.81
C GLU A 53 -4.58 -14.94 -3.79
N LEU A 54 -4.86 -14.87 -5.10
CA LEU A 54 -3.97 -15.41 -6.13
C LEU A 54 -2.58 -14.76 -6.10
N CYS A 55 -2.51 -13.44 -5.92
CA CYS A 55 -1.23 -12.74 -5.80
C CYS A 55 -0.43 -13.21 -4.59
N ASP A 56 -1.09 -13.45 -3.45
CA ASP A 56 -0.45 -13.88 -2.22
C ASP A 56 0.06 -15.31 -2.32
N LEU A 57 -0.69 -16.21 -2.97
CA LEU A 57 -0.20 -17.55 -3.31
C LEU A 57 1.04 -17.49 -4.22
N CYS A 58 1.01 -16.64 -5.25
CA CYS A 58 2.15 -16.43 -6.14
C CYS A 58 3.38 -15.89 -5.40
N ARG A 59 3.20 -14.89 -4.53
CA ARG A 59 4.26 -14.31 -3.69
C ARG A 59 4.82 -15.35 -2.72
N LEU A 60 3.97 -16.14 -2.07
CA LEU A 60 4.37 -17.20 -1.15
C LEU A 60 5.21 -18.25 -1.87
N ARG A 61 4.79 -18.69 -3.06
CA ARG A 61 5.56 -19.62 -3.90
C ARG A 61 6.94 -19.05 -4.22
N LYS A 62 7.00 -17.80 -4.70
CA LYS A 62 8.27 -17.12 -5.01
C LYS A 62 9.18 -17.05 -3.80
N LYS A 63 8.63 -16.70 -2.62
CA LYS A 63 9.37 -16.64 -1.36
C LYS A 63 9.97 -18.00 -0.99
N ARG A 64 9.17 -19.07 -1.04
CA ARG A 64 9.64 -20.44 -0.75
C ARG A 64 10.75 -20.87 -1.69
N ILE A 65 10.60 -20.65 -2.99
CA ILE A 65 11.65 -20.96 -3.97
C ILE A 65 12.92 -20.18 -3.66
N GLY A 66 12.82 -18.89 -3.37
CA GLY A 66 13.96 -18.06 -2.96
C GLY A 66 14.66 -18.60 -1.72
N SER A 67 13.90 -19.00 -0.69
CA SER A 67 14.45 -19.61 0.52
C SER A 67 15.17 -20.93 0.23
N LEU A 68 14.62 -21.79 -0.62
CA LEU A 68 15.28 -23.04 -1.04
C LEU A 68 16.60 -22.77 -1.78
N THR A 69 16.61 -21.80 -2.69
CA THR A 69 17.82 -21.40 -3.42
C THR A 69 18.90 -20.86 -2.46
N VAL A 70 18.51 -20.01 -1.49
CA VAL A 70 19.42 -19.49 -0.48
C VAL A 70 20.03 -20.61 0.35
N GLU A 71 19.21 -21.58 0.79
CA GLU A 71 19.69 -22.69 1.59
C GLU A 71 20.62 -23.61 0.81
N LYS A 72 20.32 -23.90 -0.46
CA LYS A 72 21.20 -24.66 -1.34
C LYS A 72 22.58 -23.99 -1.49
N ASN A 73 22.64 -22.66 -1.56
CA ASN A 73 23.89 -21.91 -1.70
C ASN A 73 24.72 -21.83 -0.40
N ARG A 74 24.21 -22.35 0.72
CA ARG A 74 24.93 -22.40 2.01
C ARG A 74 25.68 -23.71 2.24
N ILE A 75 25.44 -24.72 1.42
CA ILE A 75 26.13 -26.02 1.41
C ILE A 75 27.23 -25.96 0.36
#